data_AF-A0A971H185-F1
#
_entry.id   AF-A0A971H185-F1
#
_cell.length_a   1.000
_cell.length_b   1.000
_cell.length_c   1.000
_cell.angle_alpha   90.00
_cell.angle_beta   90.00
_cell.angle_gamma   90.00
#
_symmetry.space_group_name_H-M   'P 1'
#
loop_
_entity.id
_entity.type
_entity.pdbx_description
1 polymer ?
#
loop_
_entity_poly.entity_id
_entity_poly.type
_entity_poly.pdbx_seq_one_letter_code
_entity_poly.pdbx_strand_id
1 'polypeptide(L)' 'TMDFTVPTGDRHRGSFGFKYRPNGKSEWTLAYSAIWAGERQVLSHIGGKDFAQPADLHDGLTQVVAIGYTMKLK' A
#
# COMPACT_ATOMS: atom_id res chain seq x y z
N THR A 1 3.45 17.22 -10.19
CA THR A 1 3.92 15.81 -10.22
C THR A 1 3.25 15.10 -9.05
N MET A 2 2.58 13.99 -9.29
CA MET A 2 1.94 13.20 -8.24
C MET A 2 2.98 12.18 -7.76
N ASP A 3 3.52 12.38 -6.56
CA ASP A 3 4.42 11.39 -5.94
C ASP A 3 3.58 10.22 -5.43
N PHE A 4 3.81 9.04 -5.99
CA PHE A 4 3.29 7.79 -5.47
C PHE A 4 4.19 7.36 -4.31
N THR A 5 3.88 7.82 -3.11
CA THR A 5 4.55 7.40 -1.89
C THR A 5 3.83 6.21 -1.27
N VAL A 6 4.39 5.01 -1.47
CA VAL A 6 4.09 3.90 -0.55
C VAL A 6 4.72 4.27 0.79
N PRO A 7 4.01 4.14 1.93
CA PRO A 7 4.57 4.42 3.26
C PRO A 7 5.90 3.71 3.43
N THR A 8 6.86 4.26 4.15
CA THR A 8 8.19 3.65 4.29
C THR A 8 8.47 3.25 5.74
N GLY A 9 8.49 1.94 6.03
CA GLY A 9 8.68 1.44 7.39
C GLY A 9 7.88 0.16 7.66
N ASP A 10 7.63 -0.14 8.93
CA ASP A 10 6.69 -1.17 9.33
C ASP A 10 5.27 -0.72 8.98
N ARG A 11 4.55 -1.58 8.24
CA ARG A 11 3.26 -1.25 7.64
C ARG A 11 2.21 -2.23 8.11
N HIS A 12 1.02 -1.70 8.34
CA HIS A 12 -0.19 -2.49 8.40
C HIS A 12 -0.83 -2.54 7.02
N ARG A 13 -1.34 -3.71 6.67
CA ARG A 13 -2.08 -3.92 5.41
C ARG A 13 -3.37 -4.64 5.71
N GLY A 14 -4.48 -3.98 5.35
CA GLY A 14 -5.81 -4.59 5.31
C GLY A 14 -6.21 -4.82 3.87
N SER A 15 -6.56 -6.05 3.52
CA SER A 15 -6.96 -6.43 2.18
C SER A 15 -8.25 -7.22 2.22
N PHE A 16 -9.16 -6.94 1.28
CA PHE A 16 -10.31 -7.79 1.00
C PHE A 16 -10.45 -8.00 -0.50
N GLY A 17 -10.98 -9.16 -0.88
CA GLY A 17 -11.09 -9.55 -2.27
C GLY A 17 -12.32 -10.39 -2.53
N PHE A 18 -12.89 -10.17 -3.71
CA PHE A 18 -14.03 -10.89 -4.25
C PHE A 18 -13.60 -11.62 -5.52
N LYS A 19 -14.16 -12.82 -5.68
CA LYS A 19 -13.96 -13.66 -6.85
C LYS A 19 -15.32 -14.09 -7.36
N TYR A 20 -15.56 -13.93 -8.65
CA TYR A 20 -16.79 -14.32 -9.31
C TYR A 20 -16.48 -15.17 -10.54
N ARG A 21 -17.03 -16.38 -10.59
CA ARG A 21 -16.91 -17.30 -11.73
C ARG A 21 -18.27 -17.44 -12.40
N PRO A 22 -18.53 -16.71 -13.50
CA PRO A 22 -19.79 -16.86 -14.22
C PRO A 22 -19.92 -18.23 -14.91
N ASN A 23 -18.80 -18.91 -15.19
CA ASN A 23 -18.79 -20.24 -15.79
C ASN A 23 -17.49 -20.99 -15.44
N GLY A 24 -17.32 -22.21 -15.95
CA GLY A 24 -16.11 -23.02 -15.70
C GLY A 24 -14.83 -22.57 -16.43
N LYS A 25 -14.91 -21.52 -17.25
CA LYS A 25 -13.83 -21.05 -18.14
C LYS A 25 -13.39 -19.60 -17.86
N SER A 26 -14.18 -18.78 -17.18
CA SER A 26 -13.83 -17.40 -16.87
C SER A 26 -14.03 -17.05 -15.41
N GLU A 27 -13.18 -16.13 -14.93
CA GLU A 27 -13.14 -15.68 -13.55
C GLU A 27 -12.86 -14.17 -13.50
N TRP A 28 -13.68 -13.44 -12.76
CA TRP A 28 -13.47 -12.06 -12.39
C TRP A 28 -12.93 -11.99 -10.97
N THR A 29 -11.98 -11.09 -10.74
CA THR A 29 -11.42 -10.81 -9.43
C THR A 29 -11.42 -9.31 -9.18
N LEU A 30 -11.84 -8.91 -7.99
CA LEU A 30 -11.73 -7.54 -7.50
C LEU A 30 -11.05 -7.60 -6.14
N ALA A 31 -10.02 -6.81 -5.94
CA ALA A 31 -9.34 -6.69 -4.66
C ALA A 31 -9.12 -5.23 -4.31
N TYR A 32 -9.31 -4.92 -3.04
CA TYR A 32 -8.98 -3.63 -2.46
C TYR A 32 -7.98 -3.85 -1.32
N SER A 33 -6.98 -2.99 -1.24
CA SER A 33 -6.01 -2.99 -0.16
C SER A 33 -5.76 -1.57 0.33
N ALA A 34 -5.85 -1.39 1.65
CA ALA A 34 -5.37 -0.21 2.34
C ALA A 34 -4.03 -0.56 3.02
N ILE A 35 -3.02 0.27 2.80
CA ILE A 35 -1.70 0.16 3.40
C ILE A 35 -1.45 1.46 4.15
N TRP A 36 -1.18 1.36 5.43
CA TRP A 36 -0.85 2.51 6.28
C TRP A 36 0.32 2.15 7.19
N ALA A 37 1.07 3.16 7.61
CA ALA A 37 2.04 3.03 8.68
C ALA A 37 1.67 3.99 9.81
N GLY A 38 2.06 3.63 11.03
CA GLY A 38 1.86 4.49 12.19
C GLY A 38 2.81 5.68 12.17
N GLU A 39 2.63 6.60 13.12
CA GLU A 39 3.56 7.71 13.31
C GLU A 39 4.96 7.18 13.61
N ARG A 40 5.96 7.69 12.87
CA ARG A 40 7.35 7.37 13.12
C ARG A 40 8.16 8.65 13.28
N GLN A 41 8.82 8.76 14.44
CA GLN A 41 9.85 9.76 14.65
C GLN A 41 11.10 9.36 13.86
N VAL A 42 11.54 10.24 12.97
CA VAL A 42 12.83 10.07 12.30
C VAL A 42 13.85 11.00 12.96
N LEU A 43 14.94 10.41 13.41
CA LEU A 43 16.12 11.15 13.84
C LEU A 43 16.96 11.44 12.60
N SER A 44 17.03 12.70 12.19
CA SER A 44 17.94 13.13 11.14
C SER A 44 19.33 13.35 11.75
N HIS A 45 20.30 12.57 11.29
CA HIS A 45 21.73 12.81 11.57
C HIS A 45 22.41 13.19 10.25
N ILE A 46 22.74 14.46 10.07
CA ILE A 46 23.51 14.96 8.93
C ILE A 46 24.70 15.74 9.46
N GLY A 47 25.91 15.29 9.12
CA GLY A 47 27.15 16.04 9.40
C GLY A 47 27.48 16.22 10.88
N GLY A 48 27.23 15.22 11.74
CA GLY A 48 27.61 15.28 13.15
C GLY A 48 26.73 16.18 14.03
N LYS A 49 25.59 16.64 13.51
CA LYS A 49 24.57 17.37 14.28
C LYS A 49 23.27 16.57 14.31
N ASP A 50 22.81 16.31 15.52
CA ASP A 50 21.46 15.79 15.75
C ASP A 50 20.51 16.99 15.73
N PHE A 51 19.51 16.96 14.83
CA PHE A 51 18.48 18.00 14.83
C PHE A 51 17.62 17.82 16.09
N ALA A 52 17.50 18.89 16.89
CA ALA A 52 16.89 18.86 18.22
C ALA A 52 15.37 18.54 18.23
N GLN A 53 14.72 18.55 17.07
CA GLN A 53 13.32 18.21 16.94
C GLN A 53 13.16 17.00 16.02
N PRO A 54 12.58 15.89 16.51
CA PRO A 54 12.23 14.77 15.64
C PRO A 54 11.27 15.28 14.57
N ALA A 55 11.56 14.95 13.31
CA ALA A 55 10.61 15.19 12.23
C ALA A 55 9.57 14.06 12.29
N ASP A 56 8.31 14.43 12.48
CA ASP A 56 7.20 13.47 12.38
C ASP A 56 6.92 13.24 10.89
N LEU A 57 7.36 12.09 10.38
CA LEU A 57 6.87 11.60 9.11
C LEU A 57 5.44 11.11 9.32
N HIS A 58 4.48 11.88 8.83
CA HIS A 58 3.13 11.37 8.61
C HIS A 58 3.18 10.41 7.42
N ASP A 59 3.40 9.13 7.71
CA ASP A 59 3.36 8.09 6.71
C ASP A 59 1.94 8.02 6.11
N GLY A 60 1.86 8.14 4.77
CA GLY A 60 0.60 8.29 4.07
C GLY A 60 -0.32 7.06 4.13
N LEU A 61 -1.59 7.24 3.80
CA LEU A 61 -2.50 6.13 3.48
C LEU A 61 -2.38 5.82 1.99
N THR A 62 -1.92 4.62 1.63
CA THR A 62 -1.95 4.13 0.24
C THR A 62 -3.13 3.20 0.04
N GLN A 63 -3.91 3.44 -1.01
CA GLN A 63 -5.04 2.61 -1.40
C GLN A 63 -4.79 2.00 -2.77
N VAL A 64 -4.94 0.68 -2.88
CA VAL A 64 -4.73 -0.08 -4.12
C VAL A 64 -6.04 -0.77 -4.50
N VAL A 65 -6.48 -0.56 -5.73
CA VAL A 65 -7.61 -1.27 -6.34
C VAL A 65 -7.07 -2.14 -7.47
N ALA A 66 -7.41 -3.42 -7.46
CA ALA A 66 -7.05 -4.36 -8.51
C ALA A 66 -8.29 -5.02 -9.09
N ILE A 67 -8.37 -5.06 -10.43
CA ILE A 67 -9.40 -5.77 -11.19
C ILE A 67 -8.66 -6.74 -12.10
N GLY A 68 -9.06 -8.01 -12.06
CA GLY A 68 -8.46 -9.06 -12.87
C GLY A 68 -9.52 -9.88 -13.57
N TYR A 69 -9.19 -10.33 -14.78
CA TYR A 69 -9.99 -11.27 -15.54
C TYR A 69 -9.10 -12.43 -16.00
N THR A 70 -9.49 -13.65 -15.65
CA THR A 70 -8.79 -14.88 -16.02
C THR A 70 -9.68 -15.72 -16.92
N MET A 71 -9.13 -16.22 -18.02
CA MET A 71 -9.83 -17.11 -18.95
C MET A 71 -9.02 -18.39 -19.20
N LYS A 72 -9.69 -19.53 -19.29
CA LYS A 72 -9.11 -20.77 -19.80
C LYS A 72 -9.24 -20.81 -21.31
N LEU A 73 -8.11 -20.75 -22.00
CA LEU A 73 -8.03 -20.99 -23.44
C LEU A 73 -8.08 -22.50 -23.72
N LYS A 74 -8.72 -22.88 -24.82
CA LYS A 74 -8.89 -24.26 -25.24
C LYS A 74 -7.58 -24.83 -25.78
#